data_AF-A0AAJ2H293-F1
#
_entry.id   AF-A0AAJ2H293-F1
#
_cell.length_a   1.000
_cell.length_b   1.000
_cell.length_c   1.000
_cell.angle_alpha   90.00
_cell.angle_beta   90.00
_cell.angle_gamma   90.00
#
_symmetry.space_group_name_H-M   'P 1'
#
loop_
_entity.id
_entity.type
_entity.pdbx_description
1 polymer ?
#
loop_
_entity_poly.entity_id
_entity_poly.type
_entity_poly.pdbx_seq_one_letter_code
_entity_poly.pdbx_strand_id
1 'polypeptide(L)' 'GVYDSLIAGGYYLYTNQPWHPEQEFIGKTLTNHKGENWTMRCRSQAEMDQLVESAGFKKIDTRIDQFGIFSVSLAQKPN' A
#
# COMPACT_ATOMS: atom_id res chain seq x y z
N GLY A 1 11.73 5.42 -9.97
CA GLY A 1 10.49 4.86 -9.38
C GLY A 1 9.36 5.86 -9.48
N VAL A 2 8.25 5.67 -8.74
CA VAL A 2 7.10 6.60 -8.76
C VAL A 2 7.52 8.02 -8.39
N TYR A 3 8.38 8.19 -7.38
CA TYR A 3 8.90 9.49 -6.95
C TYR A 3 9.64 10.26 -8.06
N ASP A 4 10.52 9.59 -8.80
CA ASP A 4 11.30 10.21 -9.88
C ASP A 4 10.44 10.61 -11.08
N SER A 5 9.29 9.96 -11.25
CA SER A 5 8.36 10.20 -12.35
C SER A 5 7.40 11.37 -12.09
N LEU A 6 7.27 11.81 -10.83
CA LEU A 6 6.40 12.91 -10.44
C LEU A 6 7.15 14.25 -10.52
N ILE A 7 6.43 15.30 -10.94
CA ILE A 7 6.91 16.68 -10.80
C ILE A 7 6.96 17.11 -9.33
N ALA A 8 7.78 18.12 -9.04
CA ALA A 8 7.78 18.81 -7.76
C ALA A 8 6.36 19.29 -7.41
N GLY A 9 5.92 19.07 -6.16
CA GLY A 9 4.56 19.35 -5.72
C GLY A 9 3.50 18.32 -6.17
N GLY A 10 3.87 17.31 -6.97
CA GLY A 10 2.98 16.26 -7.44
C GLY A 10 2.52 15.32 -6.33
N TYR A 11 1.34 14.71 -6.51
CA TYR A 11 0.72 13.84 -5.51
C TYR A 11 0.86 12.36 -5.87
N TYR A 12 1.03 11.55 -4.83
CA TYR A 12 1.00 10.09 -4.91
C TYR A 12 -0.19 9.58 -4.10
N LEU A 13 -1.17 9.01 -4.80
CA LEU A 13 -2.28 8.27 -4.20
C LEU A 13 -1.93 6.78 -4.19
N TYR A 14 -1.99 6.14 -3.04
CA TYR A 14 -1.70 4.71 -2.92
C TYR A 14 -2.70 4.00 -2.03
N THR A 15 -2.92 2.73 -2.36
CA THR A 15 -3.80 1.84 -1.61
C THR A 15 -2.99 0.83 -0.82
N ASN A 16 -3.46 0.45 0.36
CA ASN A 16 -2.90 -0.64 1.12
C ASN A 16 -4.01 -1.55 1.69
N GLN A 17 -3.63 -2.77 2.03
CA GLN A 17 -4.45 -3.70 2.78
C GLN A 17 -3.75 -4.00 4.13
N PRO A 18 -3.98 -3.18 5.18
CA PRO A 18 -3.23 -3.30 6.43
C PRO A 18 -3.40 -4.64 7.15
N TRP A 19 -4.57 -5.25 6.96
CA TRP A 19 -4.91 -6.60 7.41
C TRP A 19 -6.05 -7.17 6.54
N HIS A 20 -6.27 -8.49 6.56
CA HIS A 20 -7.44 -9.11 5.91
C HIS A 20 -7.88 -10.41 6.62
N PRO A 21 -9.17 -10.57 6.94
CA PRO A 21 -9.64 -11.75 7.69
C PRO A 21 -9.49 -13.06 6.92
N GLU A 22 -9.58 -13.03 5.58
CA GLU A 22 -9.56 -14.23 4.74
C GLU A 22 -8.19 -14.46 4.08
N GLN A 23 -7.12 -13.79 4.55
CA GLN A 23 -5.80 -13.87 3.92
C GLN A 23 -5.28 -15.31 3.78
N GLU A 24 -5.49 -16.13 4.81
CA GLU A 24 -5.09 -17.55 4.79
C GLU A 24 -5.92 -18.37 3.78
N PHE A 25 -7.24 -18.14 3.73
CA PHE A 25 -8.13 -18.81 2.78
C PHE A 25 -7.73 -18.49 1.34
N ILE A 26 -7.50 -17.21 1.04
CA ILE A 26 -7.04 -16.76 -0.28
C ILE A 26 -5.71 -17.41 -0.63
N GLY A 27 -4.76 -17.46 0.31
CA GLY A 27 -3.45 -18.05 0.07
C GLY A 27 -3.46 -19.56 -0.20
N LYS A 28 -4.52 -20.27 0.24
CA LYS A 28 -4.72 -21.70 -0.02
C LYS A 28 -5.55 -22.01 -1.26
N THR A 29 -6.27 -21.03 -1.80
CA THR A 29 -7.22 -21.24 -2.90
C THR A 29 -6.77 -20.62 -4.22
N LEU A 30 -5.99 -19.54 -4.16
CA LEU A 30 -5.45 -18.89 -5.35
C LEU A 30 -4.01 -19.35 -5.64
N THR A 31 -3.70 -19.46 -6.92
CA THR A 31 -2.34 -19.67 -7.41
C THR A 31 -1.79 -18.43 -8.08
N ASN A 32 -0.48 -18.22 -8.00
CA ASN A 32 0.22 -17.19 -8.75
C ASN A 32 0.30 -17.52 -10.26
N HIS A 33 0.88 -16.62 -11.05
CA HIS A 33 1.06 -16.81 -12.49
C HIS A 33 1.97 -18.00 -12.87
N LYS A 34 2.64 -18.62 -11.90
CA LYS A 34 3.46 -19.83 -12.04
C LYS A 34 2.76 -21.10 -11.56
N GLY A 35 1.51 -21.00 -11.09
CA GLY A 35 0.75 -22.13 -10.55
C GLY A 35 1.10 -22.50 -9.10
N GLU A 36 1.90 -21.70 -8.40
CA GLU A 36 2.25 -21.93 -6.99
C GLU A 36 1.25 -21.23 -6.07
N ASN A 37 1.16 -21.64 -4.80
CA ASN A 37 0.28 -21.00 -3.81
C ASN A 37 0.54 -19.49 -3.72
N TRP A 38 -0.55 -18.71 -3.79
CA TRP A 38 -0.48 -17.26 -3.70
C TRP A 38 -0.06 -16.82 -2.29
N THR A 39 1.13 -16.22 -2.17
CA THR A 39 1.63 -15.72 -0.88
C THR A 39 1.45 -14.22 -0.79
N MET A 40 0.62 -13.77 0.15
CA MET A 40 0.50 -12.35 0.49
C MET A 40 0.97 -12.09 1.91
N ARG A 41 1.58 -10.93 2.12
CA ARG A 41 1.83 -10.37 3.44
C ARG A 41 1.20 -8.98 3.51
N CYS A 42 0.22 -8.81 4.39
CA CYS A 42 -0.26 -7.49 4.77
C CYS A 42 0.86 -6.67 5.42
N ARG A 43 0.93 -5.39 5.07
CA ARG A 43 1.83 -4.41 5.68
C ARG A 43 1.01 -3.47 6.52
N SER A 44 1.41 -3.23 7.77
CA SER A 44 0.74 -2.23 8.59
C SER A 44 0.77 -0.86 7.88
N GLN A 45 -0.18 0.01 8.20
CA GLN A 45 -0.18 1.35 7.60
C GLN A 45 1.11 2.10 7.93
N ALA A 46 1.64 1.93 9.15
CA ALA A 46 2.91 2.52 9.56
C ALA A 46 4.10 2.03 8.72
N GLU A 47 4.16 0.73 8.40
CA GLU A 47 5.21 0.19 7.52
C GLU A 47 5.11 0.79 6.11
N MET A 48 3.89 0.91 5.56
CA MET A 48 3.68 1.53 4.26
C MET A 48 4.05 3.01 4.25
N ASP A 49 3.70 3.75 5.30
CA ASP A 49 4.03 5.16 5.43
C ASP A 49 5.55 5.35 5.51
N GLN A 50 6.25 4.50 6.27
CA GLN A 50 7.72 4.52 6.32
C GLN A 50 8.36 4.25 4.94
N LEU A 51 7.82 3.30 4.16
CA LEU A 51 8.31 3.04 2.80
C LEU A 51 8.10 4.24 1.88
N VAL A 52 6.94 4.88 1.96
CA VAL A 52 6.60 6.07 1.15
C VAL A 52 7.45 7.28 1.54
N GLU A 53 7.66 7.51 2.83
CA GLU A 53 8.57 8.54 3.33
C GLU A 53 10.02 8.29 2.93
N SER A 54 10.48 7.03 3.01
CA SER A 54 11.84 6.67 2.59
C SER A 54 12.10 6.89 1.09
N ALA A 55 11.04 6.88 0.28
CA ALA A 55 11.11 7.21 -1.14
C ALA A 55 11.16 8.74 -1.42
N GLY A 56 11.03 9.58 -0.38
CA GLY A 56 11.13 11.04 -0.45
C GLY A 56 9.78 11.77 -0.41
N PHE A 57 8.66 11.05 -0.29
CA PHE A 57 7.35 11.69 -0.18
C PHE A 57 7.06 12.20 1.23
N LYS A 58 6.21 13.21 1.32
CA LYS A 58 5.61 13.67 2.58
C LYS A 58 4.16 13.19 2.66
N LYS A 59 3.81 12.43 3.70
CA LYS A 59 2.43 11.99 3.94
C LYS A 59 1.49 13.17 4.22
N ILE A 60 0.26 13.10 3.73
CA ILE A 60 -0.78 14.13 3.92
C ILE A 60 -1.97 13.60 4.70
N ASP A 61 -2.64 12.56 4.19
CA ASP A 61 -3.86 12.02 4.81
C ASP A 61 -4.02 10.53 4.49
N THR A 62 -4.83 9.84 5.29
CA THR A 62 -5.25 8.46 5.06
C THR A 62 -6.74 8.34 5.34
N ARG A 63 -7.46 7.72 4.41
CA ARG A 63 -8.81 7.20 4.66
C ARG A 63 -8.74 5.68 4.73
N ILE A 64 -9.51 5.10 5.64
CA ILE A 64 -9.61 3.66 5.82
C ILE A 64 -11.09 3.29 5.91
N ASP A 65 -11.45 2.12 5.39
CA ASP A 65 -12.82 1.63 5.53
C ASP A 65 -13.15 1.28 6.99
N GLN A 66 -14.45 1.11 7.28
CA GLN A 66 -14.96 0.86 8.63
C GLN A 66 -14.40 -0.40 9.31
N PHE A 67 -13.93 -1.38 8.52
CA PHE A 67 -13.34 -2.62 9.01
C PHE A 67 -11.81 -2.56 9.04
N GLY A 68 -11.19 -1.49 8.55
CA GLY A 68 -9.75 -1.34 8.55
C GLY A 68 -9.01 -2.17 7.50
N ILE A 69 -9.72 -2.77 6.55
CA ILE A 69 -9.18 -3.74 5.59
C ILE A 69 -8.44 -3.02 4.46
N PHE A 70 -8.98 -1.92 3.95
CA PHE A 70 -8.43 -1.17 2.83
C PHE A 70 -8.24 0.29 3.23
N SER A 71 -7.06 0.82 2.91
CA SER A 71 -6.76 2.24 3.04
C SER A 71 -6.46 2.87 1.69
N VAL A 72 -6.79 4.16 1.59
CA VAL A 72 -6.35 5.07 0.52
C VAL A 72 -5.59 6.20 1.19
N SER A 73 -4.35 6.38 0.77
CA SER A 73 -3.42 7.34 1.35
C SER A 73 -2.98 8.36 0.31
N LEU A 74 -2.82 9.61 0.75
CA LEU A 74 -2.29 10.70 -0.03
C LEU A 74 -0.93 11.12 0.51
N ALA A 75 0.07 11.21 -0.36
CA ALA A 75 1.36 11.81 -0.09
C ALA A 75 1.74 12.78 -1.22
N GLN A 76 2.69 13.68 -0.96
CA GLN A 76 3.15 14.67 -1.93
C GLN A 76 4.66 14.62 -2.07
N LYS A 77 5.15 14.76 -3.30
CA LYS A 77 6.55 15.04 -3.59
C LYS A 77 6.83 16.50 -3.21
N PRO A 78 7.71 16.77 -2.23
CA PRO A 78 8.04 18.14 -1.86
C PRO A 78 8.56 18.96 -3.05
N ASN A 79 8.51 20.28 -2.92
CA ASN A 79 9.03 21.20 -3.94
C ASN A 79 10.55 21.16 -4.03
#